data_AF-A0A963NFM4-F1
#
_entry.id   AF-A0A963NFM4-F1
#
_cell.length_a   1.000
_cell.length_b   1.000
_cell.length_c   1.000
_cell.angle_alpha   90.00
_cell.angle_beta   90.00
_cell.angle_gamma   90.00
#
_symmetry.space_group_name_H-M   'P 1'
#
loop_
_entity.id
_entity.type
_entity.pdbx_description
1 polymer ?
#
loop_
_entity_poly.entity_id
_entity_poly.type
_entity_poly.pdbx_seq_one_letter_code
_entity_poly.pdbx_strand_id
1 'polypeptide(L)'
;TKAAASKAEGKPGADPLGDLAAAKAAAAGNVDPFDYFVQAGAFRTQQDADAQRAKLAMLGWEARVSEREQNGRNVFRVRVGPFAKRDDADQLKEKLAGAGVEAALVRVQR
;
A
#
# COMPACT_ATOMS: atom_id res chain seq x y z
N THR A 1 30.83 -55.50 -30.16
CA THR A 1 31.20 -54.68 -29.00
C THR A 1 30.84 -53.23 -29.29
N LYS A 2 30.43 -52.53 -28.23
CA LYS A 2 29.64 -51.30 -28.15
C LYS A 2 30.40 -50.05 -28.63
N ALA A 3 29.63 -49.13 -29.19
CA ALA A 3 30.03 -47.85 -29.77
C ALA A 3 30.25 -46.71 -28.76
N ALA A 4 30.85 -45.63 -29.29
CA ALA A 4 30.63 -44.21 -29.04
C ALA A 4 31.31 -43.52 -27.84
N ALA A 5 32.02 -42.42 -28.16
CA ALA A 5 32.18 -41.26 -27.29
C ALA A 5 32.42 -40.01 -28.17
N SER A 6 31.35 -39.26 -28.45
CA SER A 6 31.41 -37.91 -29.01
C SER A 6 31.08 -36.91 -27.91
N LYS A 7 31.90 -35.88 -27.80
CA LYS A 7 31.77 -34.75 -26.88
C LYS A 7 31.31 -33.54 -27.69
N ALA A 8 30.27 -32.86 -27.18
CA ALA A 8 29.97 -31.43 -27.32
C ALA A 8 29.58 -30.92 -28.75
N GLU A 9 28.66 -29.99 -28.99
CA GLU A 9 28.00 -28.93 -28.22
C GLU A 9 26.79 -28.41 -29.05
N GLY A 10 25.81 -27.79 -28.38
CA GLY A 10 25.13 -26.60 -28.90
C GLY A 10 23.86 -26.76 -29.76
N LYS A 11 22.70 -26.78 -29.11
CA LYS A 11 21.48 -26.12 -29.63
C LYS A 11 20.94 -25.21 -28.53
N PRO A 12 20.84 -23.88 -28.73
CA PRO A 12 20.13 -23.00 -27.82
C PRO A 12 18.63 -23.25 -28.03
N GLY A 13 18.05 -24.10 -27.19
CA GLY A 13 16.60 -24.15 -27.04
C GLY A 13 16.20 -22.89 -26.30
N ALA A 14 15.55 -21.95 -26.98
CA ALA A 14 14.83 -20.88 -26.33
C ALA A 14 13.77 -21.54 -25.43
N ASP A 15 14.05 -21.61 -24.13
CA ASP A 15 13.09 -22.05 -23.13
C ASP A 15 12.03 -20.94 -22.96
N PRO A 16 10.79 -21.07 -23.49
CA PRO A 16 9.75 -20.06 -23.31
C PRO A 16 9.32 -19.90 -21.83
N LEU A 17 9.82 -20.77 -20.94
CA LEU A 17 9.59 -20.72 -19.51
C LEU A 17 10.49 -19.68 -18.80
N GLY A 18 11.65 -19.36 -19.37
CA GLY A 18 12.53 -18.30 -18.86
C GLY A 18 11.93 -16.90 -19.07
N ASP A 19 11.24 -16.71 -20.18
CA ASP A 19 10.59 -15.44 -20.54
C ASP A 19 9.37 -15.14 -19.64
N LEU A 20 8.57 -16.16 -19.28
CA LEU A 20 7.45 -16.01 -18.34
C LEU A 20 7.93 -15.69 -16.91
N ALA A 21 9.06 -16.24 -16.49
CA ALA A 21 9.67 -15.92 -15.19
C ALA A 21 10.25 -14.50 -15.16
N ALA A 22 10.85 -14.05 -16.27
CA ALA A 22 11.36 -12.69 -16.40
C ALA A 22 10.23 -11.64 -16.46
N ALA A 23 9.12 -11.94 -17.14
CA ALA A 23 7.95 -11.05 -17.19
C ALA A 23 7.28 -10.86 -15.81
N LYS A 24 7.28 -11.89 -14.95
CA LYS A 24 6.78 -11.79 -13.57
C LYS A 24 7.73 -11.02 -12.65
N ALA A 25 9.04 -11.07 -12.91
CA ALA A 25 10.05 -10.33 -12.16
C ALA A 25 10.14 -8.84 -12.59
N ALA A 26 9.88 -8.53 -13.86
CA ALA A 26 9.85 -7.14 -14.35
C ALA A 26 8.62 -6.35 -13.84
N ALA A 27 7.54 -7.02 -13.46
CA ALA A 27 6.39 -6.39 -12.77
C ALA A 27 6.68 -6.03 -11.30
N ALA A 28 7.82 -6.45 -10.74
CA ALA A 28 8.32 -6.05 -9.42
C ALA A 28 9.27 -4.84 -9.50
N GLY A 29 9.35 -4.19 -10.66
CA GLY A 29 10.14 -2.97 -10.86
C GLY A 29 9.52 -1.78 -10.12
N ASN A 30 10.16 -1.37 -9.03
CA ASN A 30 10.02 -0.06 -8.39
C ASN A 30 8.71 0.24 -7.64
N VAL A 31 8.02 -0.80 -7.15
CA VAL A 31 6.91 -0.60 -6.21
C VAL A 31 7.52 -0.16 -4.88
N ASP A 32 7.25 1.08 -4.48
CA ASP A 32 7.61 1.57 -3.14
C ASP A 32 7.12 0.52 -2.12
N PRO A 33 7.99 -0.01 -1.24
CA PRO A 33 7.61 -1.08 -0.32
C PRO A 33 6.72 -0.56 0.82
N PHE A 34 6.22 0.66 0.71
CA PHE A 34 5.44 1.35 1.71
C PHE A 34 4.08 1.76 1.16
N ASP A 35 3.04 1.48 1.94
CA ASP A 35 1.73 2.09 1.79
C ASP A 35 1.68 3.36 2.64
N TYR A 36 1.31 4.46 2.03
CA TYR A 36 1.10 5.73 2.71
C TYR A 36 -0.37 5.89 3.06
N PHE A 37 -0.67 6.39 4.24
CA PHE A 37 -2.01 6.63 4.73
C PHE A 37 -2.09 8.05 5.27
N VAL A 38 -3.28 8.65 5.20
CA VAL A 38 -3.54 9.93 5.85
C VAL A 38 -4.47 9.71 7.02
N GLN A 39 -3.93 9.79 8.24
CA GLN A 39 -4.72 9.67 9.47
C GLN A 39 -5.43 10.99 9.77
N ALA A 40 -6.74 11.03 9.55
CA ALA A 40 -7.60 12.20 9.70
C ALA A 40 -8.24 12.33 11.10
N GLY A 41 -7.61 11.73 12.12
CA GLY A 41 -8.05 11.76 13.51
C GLY A 41 -7.87 10.44 14.26
N ALA A 42 -7.89 10.53 15.59
CA ALA A 42 -7.89 9.40 16.52
C ALA A 42 -8.85 9.67 17.67
N PHE A 43 -9.86 8.82 17.83
CA PHE A 43 -11.00 9.06 18.70
C PHE A 43 -11.14 7.99 19.77
N ARG A 44 -11.84 8.32 20.85
CA ARG A 44 -12.05 7.40 22.00
C ARG A 44 -13.29 6.51 21.83
N THR A 45 -14.19 6.88 20.93
CA THR A 45 -15.44 6.16 20.67
C THR A 45 -15.57 5.87 19.18
N GLN A 46 -16.22 4.76 18.84
CA GLN A 46 -16.47 4.39 17.45
C GLN A 46 -17.38 5.40 16.74
N GLN A 47 -18.37 5.93 17.44
CA GLN A 47 -19.34 6.88 16.88
C GLN A 47 -18.69 8.18 16.40
N ASP A 48 -17.72 8.70 17.15
CA ASP A 48 -16.99 9.92 16.78
C ASP A 48 -16.07 9.67 15.57
N ALA A 49 -15.41 8.51 15.54
CA ALA A 49 -14.64 8.06 14.38
C ALA A 49 -15.49 7.85 13.12
N ASP A 50 -16.72 7.32 13.27
CA ASP A 50 -17.65 7.12 12.16
C ASP A 50 -18.18 8.47 11.63
N ALA A 51 -18.49 9.42 12.51
CA ALA A 51 -18.87 10.77 12.12
C ALA A 51 -17.77 11.46 11.32
N GLN A 52 -16.50 11.35 11.76
CA GLN A 52 -15.36 11.87 11.01
C GLN A 52 -15.18 11.14 9.66
N ARG A 53 -15.34 9.82 9.63
CA ARG A 53 -15.33 9.04 8.38
C ARG A 53 -16.40 9.54 7.41
N ALA A 54 -17.62 9.74 7.90
CA ALA A 54 -18.74 10.24 7.11
C ALA A 54 -18.46 11.66 6.58
N LYS A 55 -17.91 12.55 7.40
CA LYS A 55 -17.49 13.90 6.97
C LYS A 55 -16.46 13.84 5.84
N LEU A 56 -15.47 12.94 5.94
CA LEU A 56 -14.48 12.73 4.88
C LEU A 56 -15.10 12.16 3.61
N ALA A 57 -16.03 11.21 3.75
CA ALA A 57 -16.76 10.63 2.62
C ALA A 57 -17.63 11.68 1.91
N MET A 58 -18.25 12.61 2.65
CA MET A 58 -18.99 13.74 2.08
C MET A 58 -18.09 14.72 1.32
N LEU A 59 -16.82 14.83 1.71
CA LEU A 59 -15.79 15.59 0.99
C LEU A 59 -15.23 14.81 -0.22
N GLY A 60 -15.69 13.58 -0.45
CA GLY A 60 -15.27 12.71 -1.56
C GLY A 60 -14.07 11.81 -1.25
N TRP A 61 -13.67 11.68 0.02
CA TRP A 61 -12.50 10.90 0.43
C TRP A 61 -12.89 9.61 1.14
N GLU A 62 -12.31 8.49 0.72
CA GLU A 62 -12.60 7.19 1.33
C GLU A 62 -11.78 6.95 2.61
N ALA A 63 -12.40 7.22 3.75
CA ALA A 63 -11.82 7.01 5.06
C ALA A 63 -12.17 5.62 5.64
N ARG A 64 -11.22 5.03 6.36
CA ARG A 64 -11.35 3.74 7.06
C ARG A 64 -11.09 3.92 8.54
N VAL A 65 -12.00 3.43 9.37
CA VAL A 65 -11.82 3.39 10.82
C VAL A 65 -11.03 2.13 11.18
N SER A 66 -10.10 2.25 12.10
CA SER A 66 -9.35 1.12 12.63
C SER A 66 -9.18 1.25 14.12
N GLU A 67 -9.58 0.21 14.81
CA GLU A 67 -9.43 0.10 16.25
C GLU A 67 -8.02 -0.38 16.58
N ARG A 68 -7.35 0.33 17.49
CA ARG A 68 -6.06 -0.06 18.06
C ARG A 68 -6.14 0.17 19.55
N GLU A 69 -5.73 -0.82 20.33
CA GLU A 69 -5.48 -0.61 21.75
C GLU A 69 -4.15 0.13 21.90
N GLN A 70 -4.19 1.28 22.58
CA GLN A 70 -3.02 2.09 22.86
C GLN A 70 -3.01 2.41 24.37
N ASN A 71 -1.98 1.92 25.06
CA ASN A 71 -1.82 2.06 26.52
C ASN A 71 -3.04 1.54 27.33
N GLY A 72 -3.59 0.37 26.95
CA GLY A 72 -4.74 -0.22 27.63
C GLY A 72 -6.07 0.52 27.40
N ARG A 73 -6.15 1.37 26.37
CA ARG A 73 -7.38 2.04 25.95
C ARG A 73 -7.61 1.84 24.46
N ASN A 74 -8.84 1.50 24.08
CA ASN A 74 -9.26 1.39 22.68
C ASN A 74 -9.27 2.78 22.05
N VAL A 75 -8.58 2.93 20.92
CA VAL A 75 -8.51 4.15 20.12
C VAL A 75 -8.95 3.83 18.69
N PHE A 76 -9.86 4.63 18.18
CA PHE A 76 -10.40 4.52 16.83
C PHE A 76 -9.70 5.52 15.92
N ARG A 77 -8.80 5.03 15.07
CA ARG A 77 -8.06 5.86 14.12
C ARG A 77 -8.79 5.90 12.80
N VAL A 78 -9.00 7.10 12.27
CA VAL A 78 -9.62 7.30 10.96
C VAL A 78 -8.49 7.58 9.97
N ARG A 79 -8.38 6.74 8.94
CA ARG A 79 -7.29 6.80 7.95
C ARG A 79 -7.83 6.72 6.53
N VAL A 80 -7.41 7.61 5.66
CA VAL A 80 -7.83 7.69 4.26
C VAL A 80 -6.78 7.01 3.38
N GLY A 81 -7.24 6.08 2.54
CA GLY A 81 -6.51 5.42 1.45
C GLY A 81 -5.22 4.68 1.83
N PRO A 82 -4.87 3.58 1.17
CA PRO A 82 -3.48 3.27 0.89
C PRO A 82 -3.05 4.03 -0.38
N PHE A 83 -2.09 4.94 -0.25
CA PHE A 83 -1.45 5.66 -1.35
C PHE A 83 -0.12 5.00 -1.66
N ALA A 84 0.17 4.79 -2.95
CA ALA A 84 1.44 4.23 -3.40
C ALA A 84 2.59 5.24 -3.32
N LYS A 85 2.29 6.54 -3.33
CA LYS A 85 3.29 7.61 -3.25
C LYS A 85 3.03 8.47 -2.03
N ARG A 86 4.12 8.92 -1.41
CA ARG A 86 4.08 9.91 -0.33
C ARG A 86 3.39 11.20 -0.77
N ASP A 87 3.66 11.66 -1.99
CA ASP A 87 3.18 12.94 -2.52
C ASP A 87 1.65 13.00 -2.57
N ASP A 88 1.00 11.93 -3.06
CA ASP A 88 -0.47 11.82 -3.10
C ASP A 88 -1.09 11.91 -1.70
N ALA A 89 -0.47 11.25 -0.71
CA ALA A 89 -0.89 11.31 0.68
C ALA A 89 -0.63 12.70 1.29
N ASP A 90 0.46 13.36 0.92
CA ASP A 90 0.78 14.72 1.39
C ASP A 90 -0.21 15.75 0.85
N GLN A 91 -0.54 15.69 -0.45
CA GLN A 91 -1.57 16.53 -1.06
C GLN A 91 -2.92 16.35 -0.38
N LEU A 92 -3.32 15.11 -0.06
CA LEU A 92 -4.54 14.88 0.68
C LEU A 92 -4.47 15.49 2.09
N LYS A 93 -3.38 15.26 2.82
CA LYS A 93 -3.17 15.86 4.14
C LYS A 93 -3.34 17.38 4.09
N GLU A 94 -2.78 18.06 3.09
CA GLU A 94 -2.93 19.51 2.91
C GLU A 94 -4.38 19.92 2.58
N LYS A 95 -5.07 19.17 1.71
CA LYS A 95 -6.49 19.40 1.39
C LYS A 95 -7.38 19.25 2.63
N LEU A 96 -7.13 18.24 3.44
CA LEU A 96 -7.84 18.02 4.71
C LEU A 96 -7.55 19.13 5.71
N ALA A 97 -6.29 19.56 5.83
CA ALA A 97 -5.91 20.68 6.68
C ALA A 97 -6.63 21.97 6.27
N GLY A 98 -6.72 22.26 4.96
CA GLY A 98 -7.48 23.40 4.43
C GLY A 98 -8.99 23.31 4.69
N ALA A 99 -9.54 22.10 4.82
CA ALA A 99 -10.92 21.84 5.21
C ALA A 99 -11.15 21.87 6.75
N GLY A 100 -10.13 22.23 7.53
CA GLY A 100 -10.18 22.24 9.00
C GLY A 100 -10.16 20.85 9.63
N VAL A 101 -9.65 19.84 8.92
CA VAL A 101 -9.47 18.48 9.43
C VAL A 101 -7.99 18.26 9.72
N GLU A 102 -7.65 18.01 10.99
CA GLU A 102 -6.30 17.61 11.36
C GLU A 102 -5.97 16.23 10.76
N ALA A 103 -4.95 16.22 9.91
CA ALA A 103 -4.50 15.04 9.18
C ALA A 103 -3.00 14.81 9.41
N ALA A 104 -2.62 13.57 9.64
CA ALA A 104 -1.24 13.15 9.83
C ALA A 104 -0.84 12.10 8.78
N LEU A 105 0.30 12.31 8.13
CA LEU A 105 0.85 11.34 7.19
C LEU A 105 1.43 10.14 7.97
N VAL A 106 0.99 8.93 7.63
CA VAL A 106 1.46 7.67 8.20
C VAL A 106 2.01 6.81 7.09
N ARG A 107 3.24 6.31 7.24
CA ARG A 107 3.79 5.30 6.34
C ARG A 107 3.69 3.93 7.02
N VAL A 108 3.30 2.92 6.26
CA VAL A 108 3.24 1.52 6.70
C VAL A 108 4.03 0.69 5.70
N GLN A 109 4.88 -0.20 6.18
CA GLN A 109 5.57 -1.14 5.29
C GLN A 109 4.57 -2.23 4.88
N ARG A 110 4.48 -2.51 3.58
CA ARG A 110 3.55 -3.52 3.04
C ARG A 110 3.87 -4.93 3.51
#